data_AF-A0A4P6X3C6-F1
#
_entry.id   AF-A0A4P6X3C6-F1
#
_cell.length_a   1.000
_cell.length_b   1.000
_cell.length_c   1.000
_cell.angle_alpha   90.00
_cell.angle_beta   90.00
_cell.angle_gamma   90.00
#
_symmetry.space_group_name_H-M   'P 1'
#
loop_
_entity.id
_entity.type
_entity.pdbx_description
1 polymer ?
#
loop_
_entity_poly.entity_id
_entity_poly.type
_entity_poly.pdbx_seq_one_letter_code
_entity_poly.pdbx_strand_id
1 'polypeptide(L)'
;MQDSRRRIWLDAREQRFATLDELNAWLGERCKALWSELRHPEHKAFSVAEMLDLEREHLMPMPVAFDGYVQEFSRVSSTCLVTVARNRYSVPCELARHIVSARLYPTRVVIVSEDRVIAEHARQSGKGKTVYDWQHYVPLVQRKPGALRNGAPFMDLPAPLAKLRQALLRHAGGDRLMAQVLAMVSVAGLDAVLVAAELALEHTGLSGRVSPEHVANVLARLTAPPRPPNVATALVTLTPPKADTARYDQLRRIAVEVGQEEVPDA
;
A
#
# COMPACT_ATOMS: atom_id res chain seq x y z
N MET A 1 39.05 33.94 -0.62
CA MET A 1 38.54 32.60 -0.97
C MET A 1 37.31 32.83 -1.84
N GLN A 2 37.39 32.59 -3.16
CA GLN A 2 36.22 32.76 -4.04
C GLN A 2 35.19 31.68 -3.69
N ASP A 3 33.93 32.08 -3.56
CA ASP A 3 32.83 31.16 -3.24
C ASP A 3 32.56 30.21 -4.41
N SER A 4 33.07 28.98 -4.30
CA SER A 4 32.91 27.92 -5.30
C SER A 4 31.44 27.53 -5.53
N ARG A 5 30.53 27.88 -4.60
CA ARG A 5 29.08 27.71 -4.77
C ARG A 5 28.58 28.43 -6.02
N ARG A 6 29.08 29.63 -6.30
CA ARG A 6 28.66 30.40 -7.48
C ARG A 6 28.99 29.66 -8.78
N ARG A 7 30.15 29.00 -8.83
CA ARG A 7 30.60 28.23 -10.01
C ARG A 7 29.69 27.02 -10.25
N ILE A 8 29.38 26.27 -9.20
CA ILE A 8 28.47 25.12 -9.28
C ILE A 8 27.09 25.55 -9.79
N TRP A 9 26.55 26.67 -9.29
CA TRP A 9 25.25 27.18 -9.76
C TRP A 9 25.28 27.72 -11.19
N LEU A 10 26.41 28.21 -11.68
CA LEU A 10 26.55 28.59 -13.09
C LEU A 10 26.52 27.36 -13.99
N ASP A 11 27.27 26.31 -13.65
CA ASP A 11 27.28 25.04 -14.38
C ASP A 11 25.89 24.37 -14.35
N ALA A 12 25.18 24.46 -13.22
CA ALA A 12 23.84 23.92 -13.07
C ALA A 12 22.84 24.57 -14.05
N ARG A 13 23.03 25.85 -14.40
CA ARG A 13 22.14 26.57 -15.33
C ARG A 13 22.28 26.11 -16.77
N GLU A 14 23.38 25.45 -17.12
CA GLU A 14 23.62 24.90 -18.45
C GLU A 14 22.92 23.56 -18.65
N GLN A 15 22.42 22.95 -17.57
CA GLN A 15 21.72 21.67 -17.58
C GLN A 15 20.22 21.85 -17.31
N ARG A 16 19.44 20.85 -17.74
CA ARG A 16 18.01 20.75 -17.42
C ARG A 16 17.80 19.52 -16.55
N PHE A 17 17.12 19.71 -15.44
CA PHE A 17 16.77 18.66 -14.50
C PHE A 17 15.25 18.49 -14.49
N ALA A 18 14.78 17.25 -14.58
CA ALA A 18 13.36 16.91 -14.52
C ALA A 18 12.85 16.89 -13.07
N THR A 19 13.72 16.58 -12.11
CA THR A 19 13.36 16.46 -10.68
C THR A 19 14.40 17.09 -9.77
N LEU A 20 13.99 17.39 -8.54
CA LEU A 20 14.91 17.85 -7.50
C LEU A 20 15.95 16.78 -7.14
N ASP A 21 15.57 15.50 -7.19
CA ASP A 21 16.47 14.38 -6.90
C ASP A 21 17.58 14.27 -7.93
N GLU A 22 17.27 14.49 -9.21
CA GLU A 22 18.25 14.55 -10.28
C GLU A 22 19.23 15.72 -10.10
N LEU A 23 18.73 16.90 -9.75
CA LEU A 23 19.56 18.05 -9.41
C LEU A 23 20.48 17.75 -8.21
N ASN A 24 19.95 17.13 -7.15
CA ASN A 24 20.74 16.78 -5.96
C ASN A 24 21.85 15.77 -6.29
N ALA A 25 21.55 14.76 -7.11
CA ALA A 25 22.53 13.79 -7.57
C ALA A 25 23.65 14.47 -8.38
N TRP A 26 23.26 15.33 -9.33
CA TRP A 26 24.22 16.10 -10.12
C TRP A 26 25.08 17.03 -9.27
N LEU A 27 24.47 17.75 -8.31
CA LEU A 27 25.18 18.62 -7.37
C LEU A 27 26.21 17.84 -6.56
N GLY A 28 25.84 16.64 -6.09
CA GLY A 28 26.74 15.75 -5.36
C GLY A 28 27.99 15.39 -6.17
N GLU A 29 27.81 14.99 -7.42
CA GLU A 29 28.93 14.67 -8.32
C GLU A 29 29.75 15.90 -8.68
N ARG A 30 29.11 17.04 -8.99
CA ARG A 30 29.83 18.27 -9.33
C ARG A 30 30.65 18.80 -8.16
N CYS A 31 30.14 18.72 -6.94
CA CYS A 31 30.89 19.07 -5.73
C CYS A 31 32.17 18.24 -5.59
N LYS A 32 32.09 16.92 -5.74
CA LYS A 32 33.26 16.02 -5.66
C LYS A 32 34.27 16.30 -6.76
N ALA A 33 33.81 16.49 -8.00
CA ALA A 33 34.68 16.85 -9.12
C ALA A 33 35.43 18.16 -8.82
N LEU A 34 34.74 19.14 -8.26
CA LEU A 34 35.31 20.44 -7.93
C LEU A 34 36.34 20.36 -6.78
N TRP A 35 36.21 19.40 -5.85
CA TRP A 35 37.24 19.14 -4.84
C TRP A 35 38.57 18.68 -5.44
N SER A 36 38.53 18.02 -6.60
CA SER A 36 39.73 17.60 -7.32
C SER A 36 40.39 18.76 -8.07
N GLU A 37 39.58 19.73 -8.55
CA GLU A 37 40.07 20.93 -9.25
C GLU A 37 40.66 21.98 -8.29
N LEU A 38 40.06 22.16 -7.11
CA LEU A 38 40.47 23.20 -6.16
C LEU A 38 41.72 22.80 -5.38
N ARG A 39 42.66 23.75 -5.25
CA ARG A 39 43.80 23.63 -4.34
C ARG A 39 43.39 23.87 -2.89
N HIS A 40 43.98 23.11 -1.97
CA HIS A 40 43.77 23.28 -0.54
C HIS A 40 44.23 24.70 -0.12
N PRO A 41 43.45 25.43 0.70
CA PRO A 41 43.75 26.83 1.05
C PRO A 41 45.08 27.00 1.78
N GLU A 42 45.43 26.04 2.65
CA GLU A 42 46.67 26.06 3.43
C GLU A 42 47.80 25.28 2.74
N HIS A 43 47.46 24.17 2.08
CA HIS A 43 48.41 23.24 1.46
C HIS A 43 48.29 23.30 -0.06
N LYS A 44 48.74 24.40 -0.68
CA LYS A 44 48.55 24.68 -2.11
C LYS A 44 49.14 23.64 -3.08
N ALA A 45 50.00 22.74 -2.60
CA ALA A 45 50.55 21.63 -3.37
C ALA A 45 49.52 20.52 -3.64
N PHE A 46 48.51 20.39 -2.78
CA PHE A 46 47.48 19.36 -2.85
C PHE A 46 46.13 19.96 -3.25
N SER A 47 45.29 19.14 -3.86
CA SER A 47 43.86 19.41 -4.03
C SER A 47 43.09 19.19 -2.73
N VAL A 48 41.86 19.70 -2.66
CA VAL A 48 40.97 19.44 -1.53
C VAL A 48 40.65 17.94 -1.43
N ALA A 49 40.49 17.25 -2.56
CA ALA A 49 40.24 15.81 -2.60
C ALA A 49 41.42 14.99 -2.03
N GLU A 50 42.66 15.29 -2.46
CA GLU A 50 43.86 14.59 -1.96
C GLU A 50 44.07 14.81 -0.46
N MET A 51 43.83 16.03 0.03
CA MET A 51 43.94 16.31 1.47
C MET A 51 42.87 15.56 2.27
N LEU A 52 41.62 15.51 1.76
CA LEU A 52 40.54 14.75 2.39
C LEU A 52 40.90 13.26 2.53
N ASP A 53 41.51 12.65 1.51
CA ASP A 53 41.90 11.24 1.57
C ASP A 53 42.97 10.98 2.62
N LEU A 54 43.94 11.89 2.80
CA LEU A 54 44.93 11.82 3.88
C LEU A 54 44.29 12.00 5.27
N GLU A 55 43.34 12.94 5.39
CA GLU A 55 42.64 13.19 6.66
C GLU A 55 41.74 12.02 7.05
N ARG A 56 41.13 11.33 6.08
CA ARG A 56 40.19 10.21 6.33
C ARG A 56 40.77 9.09 7.16
N GLU A 57 42.08 8.81 7.04
CA GLU A 57 42.75 7.80 7.87
C GLU A 57 42.82 8.19 9.35
N HIS A 58 42.72 9.48 9.63
CA HIS A 58 42.79 10.06 10.97
C HIS A 58 41.39 10.37 11.55
N LEU A 59 40.34 10.27 10.74
CA LEU A 59 38.96 10.50 11.18
C LEU A 59 38.44 9.30 11.98
N MET A 60 37.63 9.60 12.99
CA MET A 60 36.90 8.55 13.71
C MET A 60 35.89 7.87 12.79
N PRO A 61 35.66 6.55 12.95
CA PRO A 61 34.60 5.87 12.22
C PRO A 61 33.24 6.51 12.53
N MET A 62 32.40 6.62 11.51
CA MET A 62 31.08 7.23 11.65
C MET A 62 30.22 6.40 12.63
N PRO A 63 29.67 7.00 13.71
CA PRO A 63 28.70 6.32 14.57
C PRO A 63 27.35 6.15 13.85
N VAL A 64 26.30 5.80 14.59
CA VAL A 64 24.93 5.72 14.06
C VAL A 64 24.56 7.03 13.36
N ALA A 65 24.01 6.92 12.15
CA ALA A 65 23.58 8.07 11.37
C ALA A 65 22.61 8.95 12.18
N PHE A 66 22.85 10.26 12.16
CA PHE A 66 22.00 11.21 12.87
C PHE A 66 20.61 11.27 12.23
N ASP A 67 19.57 11.02 13.04
CA ASP A 67 18.18 11.07 12.60
C ASP A 67 17.66 12.51 12.63
N GLY A 68 17.87 13.24 11.53
CA GLY A 68 17.54 14.66 11.40
C GLY A 68 16.06 14.92 11.09
N TYR A 69 15.21 14.94 12.11
CA TYR A 69 13.80 15.33 11.99
C TYR A 69 13.42 16.47 12.93
N VAL A 70 12.36 17.20 12.56
CA VAL A 70 11.70 18.14 13.47
C VAL A 70 10.48 17.43 14.07
N GLN A 71 10.42 17.37 15.40
CA GLN A 71 9.32 16.74 16.10
C GLN A 71 8.24 17.76 16.50
N GLU A 72 7.00 17.46 16.16
CA GLU A 72 5.83 18.24 16.56
C GLU A 72 4.78 17.30 17.18
N PHE A 73 4.11 17.74 18.26
CA PHE A 73 2.96 17.02 18.79
C PHE A 73 1.68 17.63 18.22
N SER A 74 0.82 16.79 17.67
CA SER A 74 -0.39 17.25 16.99
C SER A 74 -1.56 16.35 17.34
N ARG A 75 -2.71 16.98 17.57
CA ARG A 75 -3.95 16.27 17.92
C ARG A 75 -4.63 15.76 16.65
N VAL A 76 -4.97 14.49 16.64
CA VAL A 76 -5.73 13.87 15.54
C VAL A 76 -7.16 14.41 15.55
N SER A 77 -7.64 14.90 14.40
CA SER A 77 -9.02 15.35 14.23
C SER A 77 -10.03 14.20 14.34
N SER A 78 -11.31 14.53 14.46
CA SER A 78 -12.39 13.53 14.37
C SER A 78 -12.47 12.84 13.00
N THR A 79 -11.88 13.43 11.96
CA THR A 79 -11.79 12.89 10.60
C THR A 79 -10.49 12.11 10.35
N CYS A 80 -9.75 11.78 11.41
CA CYS A 80 -8.50 11.01 11.36
C CYS A 80 -7.39 11.72 10.55
N LEU A 81 -7.29 13.05 10.73
CA LEU A 81 -6.27 13.88 10.08
C LEU A 81 -5.40 14.58 11.12
N VAL A 82 -4.12 14.69 10.82
CA VAL A 82 -3.12 15.43 11.60
C VAL A 82 -2.59 16.58 10.76
N THR A 83 -2.47 17.77 11.35
CA THR A 83 -1.87 18.92 10.66
C THR A 83 -0.38 19.00 11.01
N VAL A 84 0.48 18.97 9.99
CA VAL A 84 1.94 19.08 10.09
C VAL A 84 2.42 20.06 9.03
N ALA A 85 3.22 21.06 9.42
CA ALA A 85 3.74 22.09 8.51
C ALA A 85 2.68 22.75 7.60
N ARG A 86 1.45 22.94 8.11
CA ARG A 86 0.26 23.51 7.40
C ARG A 86 -0.37 22.61 6.32
N ASN A 87 0.00 21.34 6.26
CA ASN A 87 -0.66 20.32 5.44
C ASN A 87 -1.31 19.28 6.35
N ARG A 88 -2.32 18.58 5.85
CA ARG A 88 -3.08 17.56 6.57
C ARG A 88 -2.71 16.17 6.06
N TYR A 89 -2.45 15.25 6.97
CA TYR A 89 -2.10 13.87 6.65
C TYR A 89 -3.03 12.93 7.39
N SER A 90 -3.49 11.88 6.71
CA SER A 90 -4.34 10.85 7.32
C SER A 90 -3.58 9.96 8.30
N VAL A 91 -4.30 9.47 9.30
CA VAL A 91 -3.83 8.52 10.31
C VAL A 91 -4.88 7.44 10.53
N PRO A 92 -4.48 6.24 11.00
CA PRO A 92 -5.42 5.17 11.34
C PRO A 92 -6.57 5.64 12.24
N CYS A 93 -7.79 5.20 11.94
CA CYS A 93 -8.99 5.68 12.63
C CYS A 93 -9.04 5.41 14.14
N GLU A 94 -8.29 4.43 14.62
CA GLU A 94 -8.19 4.06 16.04
C GLU A 94 -7.63 5.22 16.89
N LEU A 95 -6.78 6.05 16.27
CA LEU A 95 -6.11 7.16 16.93
C LEU A 95 -6.87 8.48 16.78
N ALA A 96 -8.11 8.46 16.29
CA ALA A 96 -8.96 9.64 16.26
C ALA A 96 -9.03 10.28 17.66
N ARG A 97 -8.88 11.61 17.72
CA ARG A 97 -8.88 12.43 18.96
C ARG A 97 -7.70 12.21 19.92
N HIS A 98 -6.75 11.33 19.62
CA HIS A 98 -5.52 11.14 20.38
C HIS A 98 -4.45 12.18 20.00
N ILE A 99 -3.40 12.30 20.82
CA ILE A 99 -2.23 13.12 20.52
C ILE A 99 -1.15 12.19 19.96
N VAL A 100 -0.58 12.55 18.83
CA VAL A 100 0.49 11.78 18.17
C VAL A 100 1.71 12.67 17.94
N SER A 101 2.87 12.04 17.80
CA SER A 101 4.10 12.73 17.43
C SER A 101 4.29 12.66 15.91
N ALA A 102 4.31 13.82 15.26
CA ALA A 102 4.70 13.94 13.87
C ALA A 102 6.19 14.29 13.78
N ARG A 103 6.96 13.42 13.11
CA ARG A 103 8.35 13.63 12.75
C ARG A 103 8.41 14.11 11.31
N LEU A 104 8.81 15.36 11.13
CA LEU A 104 8.94 16.00 9.82
C LEU A 104 10.38 15.83 9.31
N TYR A 105 10.51 15.07 8.23
CA TYR A 105 11.76 14.89 7.48
C TYR A 105 11.79 15.81 6.26
N PRO A 106 12.94 15.95 5.58
CA PRO A 106 13.03 16.71 4.34
C PRO A 106 12.03 16.25 3.26
N THR A 107 11.88 14.94 3.05
CA THR A 107 11.06 14.35 1.98
C THR A 107 9.80 13.63 2.45
N ARG A 108 9.68 13.34 3.75
CA ARG A 108 8.57 12.56 4.32
C ARG A 108 8.06 13.10 5.65
N VAL A 109 6.88 12.64 6.05
CA VAL A 109 6.28 12.88 7.36
C VAL A 109 5.99 11.52 7.97
N VAL A 110 6.56 11.25 9.12
CA VAL A 110 6.37 10.00 9.86
C VAL A 110 5.55 10.32 11.09
N ILE A 111 4.46 9.59 11.29
CA ILE A 111 3.59 9.76 12.44
C ILE A 111 3.83 8.60 13.39
N VAL A 112 4.07 8.92 14.65
CA VAL A 112 4.47 8.00 15.71
C VAL A 112 3.51 8.13 16.87
N SER A 113 3.07 7.00 17.40
CA SER A 113 2.26 6.88 18.60
C SER A 113 2.80 5.70 19.42
N GLU A 114 2.98 5.88 20.73
CA GLU A 114 3.51 4.85 21.64
C GLU A 114 4.82 4.22 21.12
N ASP A 115 5.75 5.06 20.67
CA ASP A 115 7.04 4.67 20.08
C ASP A 115 6.98 3.79 18.81
N ARG A 116 5.79 3.59 18.25
CA ARG A 116 5.56 2.87 17.00
C ARG A 116 5.22 3.82 15.86
N VAL A 117 5.83 3.60 14.69
CA VAL A 117 5.43 4.28 13.46
C VAL A 117 4.07 3.74 13.02
N ILE A 118 3.08 4.63 12.94
CA ILE A 118 1.69 4.29 12.61
C ILE A 118 1.32 4.65 11.17
N ALA A 119 2.00 5.63 10.59
CA ALA A 119 1.74 6.13 9.25
C ALA A 119 2.98 6.87 8.73
N GLU A 120 3.22 6.74 7.43
CA GLU A 120 4.27 7.46 6.72
C GLU A 120 3.67 8.07 5.45
N HIS A 121 4.00 9.34 5.19
CA HIS A 121 3.51 10.09 4.04
C HIS A 121 4.65 10.82 3.35
N ALA A 122 4.56 10.96 2.02
CA ALA A 122 5.42 11.89 1.29
C ALA A 122 5.12 13.34 1.73
N ARG A 123 6.16 14.12 2.02
CA ARG A 123 6.00 15.51 2.45
C ARG A 123 5.49 16.33 1.27
N GLN A 124 4.37 17.02 1.49
CA GLN A 124 3.83 17.94 0.50
C GLN A 124 4.40 19.35 0.64
N SER A 125 4.78 19.95 -0.48
CA SER A 125 5.16 21.36 -0.57
C SER A 125 3.92 22.25 -0.66
N GLY A 126 4.02 23.49 -0.15
CA GLY A 126 2.91 24.45 -0.11
C GLY A 126 2.12 24.42 1.20
N LYS A 127 0.84 24.80 1.15
CA LYS A 127 -0.04 24.92 2.33
C LYS A 127 -1.44 24.41 1.97
N GLY A 128 -2.16 23.88 2.96
CA GLY A 128 -3.58 23.52 2.83
C GLY A 128 -3.87 22.25 2.03
N LYS A 129 -2.84 21.48 1.65
CA LYS A 129 -3.02 20.18 0.99
C LYS A 129 -3.45 19.13 2.00
N THR A 130 -4.25 18.16 1.56
CA THR A 130 -4.66 17.02 2.37
C THR A 130 -4.25 15.74 1.66
N VAL A 131 -3.49 14.88 2.34
CA VAL A 131 -3.03 13.58 1.85
C VAL A 131 -3.80 12.49 2.56
N TYR A 132 -4.54 11.69 1.79
CA TYR A 132 -5.29 10.55 2.30
C TYR A 132 -4.56 9.26 1.93
N ASP A 133 -4.45 8.36 2.90
CA ASP A 133 -4.31 6.94 2.70
C ASP A 133 -5.65 6.31 3.08
N TRP A 134 -6.33 5.71 2.10
CA TRP A 134 -7.63 5.08 2.29
C TRP A 134 -7.56 3.87 3.23
N GLN A 135 -6.40 3.23 3.36
CA GLN A 135 -6.20 2.06 4.23
C GLN A 135 -6.45 2.39 5.69
N HIS A 136 -6.11 3.62 6.11
CA HIS A 136 -6.38 4.12 7.46
C HIS A 136 -7.87 4.12 7.83
N TYR A 137 -8.76 4.16 6.83
CA TYR A 137 -10.21 4.25 6.98
C TYR A 137 -10.93 2.90 6.83
N VAL A 138 -10.22 1.82 6.53
CA VAL A 138 -10.81 0.48 6.36
C VAL A 138 -11.57 0.00 7.61
N PRO A 139 -11.03 0.12 8.84
CA PRO A 139 -11.77 -0.29 10.04
C PRO A 139 -13.06 0.52 10.26
N LEU A 140 -13.06 1.80 9.87
CA LEU A 140 -14.25 2.66 9.97
C LEU A 140 -15.33 2.20 8.99
N VAL A 141 -14.95 1.87 7.77
CA VAL A 141 -15.87 1.42 6.72
C VAL A 141 -16.45 0.04 7.02
N GLN A 142 -15.71 -0.86 7.66
CA GLN A 142 -16.26 -2.13 8.12
C GLN A 142 -17.42 -1.93 9.12
N ARG A 143 -17.30 -0.94 10.02
CA ARG A 143 -18.36 -0.62 11.00
C ARG A 143 -19.49 0.23 10.39
N LYS A 144 -19.15 1.15 9.49
CA LYS A 144 -20.08 2.08 8.83
C LYS A 144 -19.87 2.07 7.31
N PRO A 145 -20.40 1.06 6.60
CA PRO A 145 -20.21 0.86 5.16
C PRO A 145 -20.65 2.06 4.30
N GLY A 146 -21.65 2.81 4.76
CA GLY A 146 -22.15 4.00 4.07
C GLY A 146 -21.10 5.10 3.82
N ALA A 147 -19.98 5.11 4.56
CA ALA A 147 -18.88 6.04 4.34
C ALA A 147 -18.20 5.88 2.97
N LEU A 148 -18.34 4.72 2.30
CA LEU A 148 -17.77 4.46 0.97
C LEU A 148 -18.43 5.22 -0.19
N ARG A 149 -19.62 5.80 0.03
CA ARG A 149 -20.36 6.49 -1.03
C ARG A 149 -19.71 7.83 -1.38
N ASN A 150 -19.45 8.64 -0.36
CA ASN A 150 -18.98 10.02 -0.49
C ASN A 150 -17.70 10.31 0.33
N GLY A 151 -17.01 9.27 0.80
CA GLY A 151 -15.79 9.44 1.60
C GLY A 151 -14.64 9.93 0.73
N ALA A 152 -14.14 11.14 1.03
CA ALA A 152 -12.98 11.73 0.34
C ALA A 152 -11.75 10.79 0.24
N PRO A 153 -11.39 9.99 1.27
CA PRO A 153 -10.27 9.06 1.16
C PRO A 153 -10.43 8.01 0.05
N PHE A 154 -11.66 7.64 -0.31
CA PHE A 154 -11.94 6.57 -1.26
C PHE A 154 -12.06 7.05 -2.72
N MET A 155 -11.80 8.33 -2.98
CA MET A 155 -11.79 8.88 -4.33
C MET A 155 -10.51 8.51 -5.08
N ASP A 156 -9.39 8.40 -4.37
CA ASP A 156 -8.06 8.10 -4.92
C ASP A 156 -7.73 6.60 -4.84
N LEU A 157 -8.75 5.73 -4.89
CA LEU A 157 -8.54 4.28 -4.91
C LEU A 157 -7.83 3.85 -6.21
N PRO A 158 -6.96 2.80 -6.15
CA PRO A 158 -6.41 2.18 -7.34
C PRO A 158 -7.50 1.76 -8.34
N ALA A 159 -7.19 1.86 -9.64
CA ALA A 159 -8.18 1.69 -10.71
C ALA A 159 -9.02 0.39 -10.63
N PRO A 160 -8.46 -0.80 -10.33
CA PRO A 160 -9.25 -2.02 -10.17
C PRO A 160 -10.28 -1.92 -9.04
N LEU A 161 -9.88 -1.38 -7.89
CA LEU A 161 -10.76 -1.18 -6.73
C LEU A 161 -11.80 -0.10 -7.00
N ALA A 162 -11.45 0.97 -7.71
CA ALA A 162 -12.39 2.02 -8.09
C ALA A 162 -13.49 1.48 -9.01
N LYS A 163 -13.13 0.66 -10.02
CA LYS A 163 -14.09 -0.03 -10.90
C LYS A 163 -14.98 -0.99 -10.11
N LEU A 164 -14.39 -1.79 -9.22
CA LEU A 164 -15.12 -2.72 -8.37
C LEU A 164 -16.11 -1.99 -7.46
N ARG A 165 -15.70 -0.90 -6.83
CA ARG A 165 -16.57 -0.04 -6.02
C ARG A 165 -17.75 0.47 -6.83
N GLN A 166 -17.51 0.94 -8.06
CA GLN A 166 -18.58 1.44 -8.92
C GLN A 166 -19.57 0.35 -9.32
N ALA A 167 -19.09 -0.88 -9.59
CA ALA A 167 -19.94 -2.02 -9.91
C ALA A 167 -20.79 -2.44 -8.70
N LEU A 168 -20.18 -2.54 -7.51
CA LEU A 168 -20.85 -3.00 -6.30
C LEU A 168 -21.87 -1.97 -5.77
N LEU A 169 -21.55 -0.67 -5.76
CA LEU A 169 -22.42 0.38 -5.21
C LEU A 169 -23.73 0.58 -5.99
N ARG A 170 -23.88 0.02 -7.20
CA ARG A 170 -25.14 0.00 -7.96
C ARG A 170 -26.20 -0.90 -7.31
N HIS A 171 -25.80 -1.82 -6.44
CA HIS A 171 -26.69 -2.79 -5.81
C HIS A 171 -26.87 -2.48 -4.32
N ALA A 172 -28.05 -2.80 -3.79
CA ALA A 172 -28.33 -2.69 -2.36
C ALA A 172 -27.36 -3.60 -1.57
N GLY A 173 -26.67 -3.03 -0.57
CA GLY A 173 -25.69 -3.75 0.25
C GLY A 173 -24.28 -3.87 -0.37
N GLY A 174 -24.04 -3.32 -1.55
CA GLY A 174 -22.72 -3.36 -2.19
C GLY A 174 -21.61 -2.60 -1.43
N ASP A 175 -21.99 -1.65 -0.58
CA ASP A 175 -21.09 -0.98 0.36
C ASP A 175 -20.50 -1.95 1.39
N ARG A 176 -21.32 -2.88 1.92
CA ARG A 176 -20.83 -3.95 2.83
C ARG A 176 -19.88 -4.89 2.11
N LEU A 177 -20.18 -5.27 0.88
CA LEU A 177 -19.33 -6.15 0.08
C LEU A 177 -17.98 -5.48 -0.22
N MET A 178 -18.01 -4.20 -0.63
CA MET A 178 -16.79 -3.44 -0.86
C MET A 178 -15.96 -3.27 0.42
N ALA A 179 -16.61 -3.02 1.57
CA ALA A 179 -15.93 -2.95 2.87
C ALA A 179 -15.18 -4.24 3.21
N GLN A 180 -15.78 -5.40 2.90
CA GLN A 180 -15.14 -6.70 3.10
C GLN A 180 -13.94 -6.88 2.18
N VAL A 181 -14.04 -6.51 0.90
CA VAL A 181 -12.92 -6.58 -0.05
C VAL A 181 -11.75 -5.69 0.39
N LEU A 182 -12.02 -4.45 0.79
CA LEU A 182 -10.98 -3.55 1.29
C LEU A 182 -10.29 -4.08 2.56
N ALA A 183 -11.03 -4.82 3.39
CA ALA A 183 -10.46 -5.47 4.57
C ALA A 183 -9.51 -6.63 4.23
N MET A 184 -9.66 -7.29 3.08
CA MET A 184 -8.74 -8.36 2.67
C MET A 184 -7.33 -7.84 2.40
N VAL A 185 -7.17 -6.54 2.11
CA VAL A 185 -5.89 -5.90 1.81
C VAL A 185 -4.91 -6.00 2.98
N SER A 186 -5.39 -5.89 4.23
CA SER A 186 -4.51 -5.99 5.41
C SER A 186 -3.97 -7.40 5.63
N VAL A 187 -4.61 -8.43 5.07
CA VAL A 187 -4.22 -9.84 5.25
C VAL A 187 -3.42 -10.35 4.05
N ALA A 188 -3.88 -10.07 2.83
CA ALA A 188 -3.31 -10.62 1.60
C ALA A 188 -2.36 -9.66 0.87
N GLY A 189 -2.29 -8.40 1.30
CA GLY A 189 -1.54 -7.34 0.62
C GLY A 189 -2.33 -6.68 -0.50
N LEU A 190 -1.89 -5.48 -0.90
CA LEU A 190 -2.58 -4.66 -1.90
C LEU A 190 -2.57 -5.32 -3.28
N ASP A 191 -1.39 -5.73 -3.77
CA ASP A 191 -1.23 -6.21 -5.14
C ASP A 191 -2.07 -7.46 -5.44
N ALA A 192 -2.09 -8.42 -4.51
CA ALA A 192 -2.90 -9.64 -4.66
C ALA A 192 -4.41 -9.32 -4.76
N VAL A 193 -4.88 -8.35 -3.96
CA VAL A 193 -6.28 -7.91 -4.00
C VAL A 193 -6.58 -7.10 -5.27
N LEU A 194 -5.64 -6.31 -5.77
CA LEU A 194 -5.81 -5.61 -7.06
C LEU A 194 -6.00 -6.61 -8.20
N VAL A 195 -5.13 -7.61 -8.29
CA VAL A 195 -5.23 -8.68 -9.30
C VAL A 195 -6.53 -9.46 -9.13
N ALA A 196 -6.90 -9.83 -7.90
CA ALA A 196 -8.14 -10.54 -7.64
C ALA A 196 -9.38 -9.72 -8.02
N ALA A 197 -9.37 -8.40 -7.77
CA ALA A 197 -10.45 -7.50 -8.15
C ALA A 197 -10.57 -7.36 -9.68
N GLU A 198 -9.45 -7.28 -10.39
CA GLU A 198 -9.43 -7.20 -11.85
C GLU A 198 -9.95 -8.49 -12.49
N LEU A 199 -9.44 -9.64 -12.08
CA LEU A 199 -9.94 -10.95 -12.52
C LEU A 199 -11.43 -11.12 -12.20
N ALA A 200 -11.85 -10.73 -11.00
CA ALA A 200 -13.26 -10.80 -10.62
C ALA A 200 -14.16 -9.97 -11.55
N LEU A 201 -13.70 -8.77 -11.96
CA LEU A 201 -14.42 -7.89 -12.87
C LEU A 201 -14.52 -8.49 -14.29
N GLU A 202 -13.44 -9.10 -14.79
CA GLU A 202 -13.42 -9.75 -16.11
C GLU A 202 -14.40 -10.93 -16.21
N HIS A 203 -14.43 -11.78 -15.19
CA HIS A 203 -15.29 -12.96 -15.17
C HIS A 203 -16.79 -12.61 -14.99
N THR A 204 -17.10 -11.42 -14.47
CA THR A 204 -18.49 -10.98 -14.28
C THR A 204 -19.28 -10.79 -15.57
N GLY A 205 -18.62 -10.61 -16.72
CA GLY A 205 -19.29 -10.39 -18.01
C GLY A 205 -20.33 -11.45 -18.38
N LEU A 206 -20.25 -12.64 -17.78
CA LEU A 206 -21.15 -13.77 -18.03
C LEU A 206 -22.25 -13.97 -16.97
N SER A 207 -22.04 -13.53 -15.72
CA SER A 207 -22.94 -13.84 -14.58
C SER A 207 -23.58 -12.60 -13.91
N GLY A 208 -23.18 -11.40 -14.31
CA GLY A 208 -23.83 -10.13 -13.96
C GLY A 208 -23.69 -9.67 -12.49
N ARG A 209 -23.03 -10.42 -11.61
CA ARG A 209 -22.85 -10.05 -10.20
C ARG A 209 -21.44 -10.36 -9.70
N VAL A 210 -20.75 -9.33 -9.22
CA VAL A 210 -19.51 -9.51 -8.44
C VAL A 210 -19.91 -9.71 -6.98
N SER A 211 -19.52 -10.84 -6.39
CA SER A 211 -19.65 -11.07 -4.96
C SER A 211 -18.26 -11.02 -4.29
N PRO A 212 -18.18 -10.67 -3.00
CA PRO A 212 -16.92 -10.71 -2.26
C PRO A 212 -16.41 -12.13 -2.12
N GLU A 213 -17.27 -13.17 -2.14
CA GLU A 213 -16.79 -14.55 -2.17
C GLU A 213 -16.09 -14.88 -3.47
N HIS A 214 -16.51 -14.29 -4.59
CA HIS A 214 -15.79 -14.45 -5.86
C HIS A 214 -14.38 -13.86 -5.78
N VAL A 215 -14.25 -12.63 -5.26
CA VAL A 215 -12.95 -11.99 -5.03
C VAL A 215 -12.10 -12.81 -4.05
N ALA A 216 -12.68 -13.27 -2.94
CA ALA A 216 -12.00 -14.08 -1.93
C ALA A 216 -11.55 -15.44 -2.51
N ASN A 217 -12.36 -16.08 -3.37
CA ASN A 217 -12.01 -17.34 -4.02
C ASN A 217 -10.89 -17.15 -5.03
N VAL A 218 -10.93 -16.09 -5.84
CA VAL A 218 -9.83 -15.73 -6.74
C VAL A 218 -8.56 -15.47 -5.94
N LEU A 219 -8.65 -14.68 -4.86
CA LEU A 219 -7.53 -14.40 -3.97
C LEU A 219 -6.96 -15.68 -3.34
N ALA A 220 -7.82 -16.56 -2.84
CA ALA A 220 -7.41 -17.84 -2.27
C ALA A 220 -6.72 -18.75 -3.29
N ARG A 221 -7.11 -18.71 -4.56
CA ARG A 221 -6.43 -19.45 -5.64
C ARG A 221 -5.07 -18.85 -5.97
N LEU A 222 -4.94 -17.52 -5.94
CA LEU A 222 -3.68 -16.81 -6.19
C LEU A 222 -2.66 -17.05 -5.07
N THR A 223 -3.13 -17.16 -3.82
CA THR A 223 -2.26 -17.36 -2.65
C THR A 223 -2.15 -18.82 -2.21
N ALA A 224 -2.85 -19.75 -2.87
CA ALA A 224 -2.82 -21.16 -2.52
C ALA A 224 -1.39 -21.72 -2.61
N PRO A 225 -0.95 -22.53 -1.63
CA PRO A 225 0.29 -23.26 -1.76
C PRO A 225 0.23 -24.18 -2.99
N PRO A 226 1.36 -24.48 -3.63
CA PRO A 226 1.40 -25.36 -4.78
C PRO A 226 0.73 -26.68 -4.42
N ARG A 227 -0.18 -27.14 -5.30
CA ARG A 227 -0.90 -28.39 -5.10
C ARG A 227 0.12 -29.50 -4.83
N PRO A 228 -0.02 -30.28 -3.74
CA PRO A 228 0.90 -31.38 -3.47
C PRO A 228 0.90 -32.35 -4.66
N PRO A 229 2.05 -32.96 -4.98
CA PRO A 229 2.14 -33.90 -6.09
C PRO A 229 1.12 -35.03 -5.88
N ASN A 230 0.49 -35.46 -6.97
CA ASN A 230 -0.42 -36.61 -6.92
C ASN A 230 0.37 -37.83 -6.41
N VAL A 231 -0.19 -38.55 -5.43
CA VAL A 231 0.44 -39.75 -4.88
C VAL A 231 0.51 -40.81 -5.98
N ALA A 232 1.72 -41.22 -6.36
CA ALA A 232 1.92 -42.31 -7.28
C ALA A 232 1.37 -43.59 -6.65
N THR A 233 0.23 -44.07 -7.18
CA THR A 233 -0.48 -45.23 -6.64
C THR A 233 -0.62 -46.26 -7.74
N ALA A 234 -0.30 -47.52 -7.48
CA ALA A 234 -0.45 -48.63 -8.44
C ALA A 234 -1.90 -49.14 -8.55
N LEU A 235 -2.83 -48.55 -7.79
CA LEU A 235 -4.24 -48.90 -7.77
C LEU A 235 -4.90 -48.35 -9.03
N VAL A 236 -5.28 -49.25 -9.92
CA VAL A 236 -6.05 -48.93 -11.12
C VAL A 236 -7.53 -49.07 -10.77
N THR A 237 -8.31 -48.01 -10.94
CA THR A 237 -9.76 -48.08 -10.80
C THR A 237 -10.33 -48.99 -11.89
N LEU A 238 -10.84 -50.16 -11.50
CA LEU A 238 -11.52 -51.11 -12.40
C LEU A 238 -12.77 -50.49 -13.08
N THR A 239 -13.38 -49.51 -12.42
CA THR A 239 -14.51 -48.74 -12.95
C THR A 239 -14.18 -47.25 -12.87
N PRO A 240 -14.05 -46.54 -14.00
CA PRO A 240 -13.79 -45.11 -13.97
C PRO A 240 -15.01 -44.39 -13.36
N PRO A 241 -14.81 -43.43 -12.43
CA PRO A 241 -15.91 -42.66 -11.90
C PRO A 241 -16.53 -41.83 -13.02
N LYS A 242 -17.77 -42.15 -13.40
CA LYS A 242 -18.58 -41.27 -14.25
C LYS A 242 -19.03 -40.09 -13.41
N ALA A 243 -18.68 -38.88 -13.86
CA ALA A 243 -19.24 -37.64 -13.35
C ALA A 243 -20.69 -37.51 -13.85
N ASP A 244 -21.59 -38.29 -13.26
CA ASP A 244 -23.02 -38.28 -13.56
C ASP A 244 -23.78 -37.58 -12.44
N THR A 245 -24.14 -36.32 -12.68
CA THR A 245 -24.90 -35.49 -11.75
C THR A 245 -26.35 -35.96 -11.58
N ALA A 246 -26.89 -36.77 -12.50
CA ALA A 246 -28.27 -37.27 -12.43
C ALA A 246 -28.49 -38.29 -11.29
N ARG A 247 -27.42 -38.86 -10.72
CA ARG A 247 -27.48 -39.71 -9.52
C ARG A 247 -28.06 -38.99 -8.31
N TYR A 248 -27.83 -37.67 -8.17
CA TYR A 248 -28.41 -36.88 -7.08
C TYR A 248 -29.92 -36.67 -7.26
N ASP A 249 -30.39 -36.54 -8.50
CA ASP A 249 -31.81 -36.38 -8.79
C ASP A 249 -32.63 -37.64 -8.43
N GLN A 250 -32.00 -38.82 -8.50
CA GLN A 250 -32.61 -40.09 -8.10
C GLN A 250 -32.83 -40.18 -6.58
N LEU A 251 -31.91 -39.64 -5.77
CA LEU A 251 -32.06 -39.59 -4.30
C LEU A 251 -33.24 -38.71 -3.87
N ARG A 252 -33.59 -37.71 -4.68
CA ARG A 252 -34.76 -36.86 -4.47
C ARG A 252 -36.09 -37.61 -4.65
N ARG A 253 -36.11 -38.71 -5.41
CA ARG A 253 -37.29 -39.56 -5.63
C ARG A 253 -37.45 -40.61 -4.53
N ILE A 254 -36.35 -41.14 -4.00
CA ILE A 254 -36.36 -42.10 -2.87
C ILE A 254 -36.97 -41.46 -1.60
N ALA A 255 -36.75 -40.17 -1.37
CA ALA A 255 -37.37 -39.44 -0.26
C ALA A 255 -38.89 -39.27 -0.40
N VAL A 256 -39.45 -39.43 -1.60
CA VAL A 256 -40.90 -39.32 -1.83
C VAL A 256 -41.60 -40.65 -1.57
N GLU A 257 -40.93 -41.78 -1.83
CA GLU A 257 -41.50 -43.12 -1.59
C GLU A 257 -41.54 -43.50 -0.10
N VAL A 258 -40.53 -43.09 0.69
CA VAL A 258 -40.51 -43.35 2.15
C VAL A 258 -41.56 -42.52 2.91
N GLY A 259 -42.07 -41.43 2.32
CA GLY A 259 -43.14 -40.61 2.92
C GLY A 259 -44.57 -41.10 2.64
N GLN A 260 -44.76 -42.20 1.91
CA GLN A 260 -46.08 -42.70 1.51
C GLN A 260 -46.48 -44.05 2.15
N GLU A 261 -45.65 -44.63 3.03
CA GLU A 261 -45.90 -45.96 3.61
C GLU A 261 -46.42 -46.01 5.06
N GLU A 262 -46.75 -44.87 5.70
CA GLU A 262 -47.37 -44.88 7.05
C GLU A 262 -48.64 -44.03 7.10
N VAL A 263 -49.79 -44.60 6.72
CA VAL A 263 -51.07 -44.50 7.47
C VAL A 263 -51.97 -45.70 7.10
N PRO A 264 -52.15 -46.71 7.97
CA PRO A 264 -53.34 -47.54 7.96
C PRO A 264 -54.36 -47.00 8.97
N ASP A 265 -55.55 -46.68 8.47
CA ASP A 265 -56.76 -46.40 9.25
C ASP A 265 -57.10 -47.57 10.20
N ALA A 266 -57.30 -47.24 11.48
CA ALA A 266 -58.15 -47.98 12.42
C ALA A 266 -58.65 -47.03 13.53
#